data_AF-A0A7C5A2Y4-F1
#
_entry.id   AF-A0A7C5A2Y4-F1
#
_cell.length_a   1.000
_cell.length_b   1.000
_cell.length_c   1.000
_cell.angle_alpha   90.00
_cell.angle_beta   90.00
_cell.angle_gamma   90.00
#
_symmetry.space_group_name_H-M   'P 1'
#
loop_
_entity.id
_entity.type
_entity.pdbx_description
1 polymer ?
#
loop_
_entity_poly.entity_id
_entity_poly.type
_entity_poly.pdbx_seq_one_letter_code
_entity_poly.pdbx_strand_id
1 'polypeptide(L)'
;MDVLSLQKFGLLFLILAIILPACATNPLFQANTEFATSPVATLTPAPISLELKSATAGLADLQSYRAKLTVDFEGTRNGQPAQGRLESLTEVTRQPAAWHQYLKVNTTLTSTEIISGVSEFYRAGDQVYVKRGTEGAWFSFSDGGVSPADLGFFALDRLIVLPAVVSAPQAELLDSQKTQRFSFTGQDLAAPNLIFEQAAGDLWLAQPDKYLAHYVISATVRVVIPDPKVHLFDQGRLTLRYTVSDANAELTITPPDEAQVERGPLSRLPRLPDAKIVSIFPTFIEYTSAITPIAAALFYRDQLITEGWSENQADIFNEKARLLYAKNDESLTVLITPGEERDKIKVLLDLK
;
A
#
# COMPACT_ATOMS: atom_id res chain seq x y z
N MET A 1 19.53 42.43 12.56
CA MET A 1 20.89 42.48 13.13
C MET A 1 21.35 41.04 13.17
N ASP A 2 21.85 40.53 12.04
CA ASP A 2 23.25 40.62 11.59
C ASP A 2 23.91 39.26 11.89
N VAL A 3 24.73 38.62 11.08
CA VAL A 3 25.17 38.74 9.69
C VAL A 3 26.05 37.49 9.48
N LEU A 4 26.00 36.89 8.29
CA LEU A 4 27.02 36.08 7.58
C LEU A 4 28.04 35.22 8.36
N SER A 5 28.23 33.97 7.88
CA SER A 5 29.57 33.56 7.44
C SER A 5 29.51 32.40 6.45
N LEU A 6 30.03 32.70 5.27
CA LEU A 6 30.24 31.88 4.09
C LEU A 6 31.71 31.44 4.14
N GLN A 7 32.03 30.14 4.04
CA GLN A 7 33.40 29.71 3.74
C GLN A 7 33.46 28.72 2.58
N LYS A 8 34.11 29.21 1.52
CA LYS A 8 34.54 28.54 0.30
C LYS A 8 35.78 27.69 0.58
N PHE A 9 35.79 26.47 0.06
CA PHE A 9 36.98 25.72 -0.35
C PHE A 9 36.68 25.27 -1.78
N GLY A 10 37.56 25.29 -2.78
CA GLY A 10 38.99 25.49 -2.87
C GLY A 10 39.36 24.89 -4.22
N LEU A 11 39.71 25.74 -5.18
CA LEU A 11 40.09 25.39 -6.55
C LEU A 11 41.59 25.01 -6.58
N LEU A 12 41.98 23.86 -7.15
CA LEU A 12 43.37 23.67 -7.64
C LEU A 12 43.55 22.49 -8.65
N PHE A 13 44.00 22.86 -9.86
CA PHE A 13 44.92 22.22 -10.84
C PHE A 13 44.69 20.77 -11.35
N LEU A 14 44.47 20.59 -12.67
CA LEU A 14 45.45 20.32 -13.76
C LEU A 14 45.87 18.83 -13.80
N ILE A 15 45.65 18.05 -14.88
CA ILE A 15 46.65 17.82 -15.95
C ILE A 15 46.00 17.11 -17.16
N LEU A 16 46.46 17.58 -18.32
CA LEU A 16 46.33 17.13 -19.70
C LEU A 16 46.93 15.74 -19.95
N ALA A 17 46.24 14.88 -20.73
CA ALA A 17 46.89 13.81 -21.48
C ALA A 17 46.22 13.61 -22.85
N ILE A 18 46.97 13.96 -23.89
CA ILE A 18 46.72 13.75 -25.32
C ILE A 18 47.32 12.38 -25.68
N ILE A 19 46.57 11.49 -26.33
CA ILE A 19 47.14 10.39 -27.13
C ILE A 19 46.40 10.32 -28.47
N LEU A 20 47.22 10.30 -29.53
CA LEU A 20 46.96 10.32 -30.97
C LEU A 20 46.41 8.99 -31.53
N PRO A 21 45.94 8.96 -32.80
CA PRO A 21 45.26 7.83 -33.41
C PRO A 21 46.23 6.83 -34.04
N ALA A 22 45.83 5.56 -34.11
CA ALA A 22 46.48 4.55 -34.93
C ALA A 22 45.59 4.17 -36.11
N CYS A 23 46.08 4.45 -37.32
CA CYS A 23 45.62 3.89 -38.58
C CYS A 23 45.76 2.36 -38.56
N ALA A 24 44.77 1.65 -39.09
CA ALA A 24 44.98 0.31 -39.64
C ALA A 24 44.10 0.08 -40.88
N THR A 25 44.77 -0.47 -41.88
CA THR A 25 44.46 -0.69 -43.29
C THR A 25 43.26 -1.60 -43.59
N ASN A 26 42.53 -1.25 -44.64
CA ASN A 26 41.49 -2.06 -45.29
C ASN A 26 42.07 -3.26 -46.05
N PRO A 27 41.47 -4.46 -45.96
CA PRO A 27 41.61 -5.49 -46.99
C PRO A 27 40.65 -5.23 -48.16
N LEU A 28 41.20 -5.38 -49.37
CA LEU A 28 40.46 -5.51 -50.64
C LEU A 28 39.55 -6.74 -50.57
N PHE A 29 38.22 -6.54 -50.69
CA PHE A 29 37.27 -7.64 -50.85
C PHE A 29 36.55 -7.57 -52.20
N GLN A 30 36.40 -8.77 -52.76
CA GLN A 30 35.98 -9.10 -54.12
C GLN A 30 34.52 -8.71 -54.41
N ALA A 31 34.30 -8.21 -55.62
CA ALA A 31 32.97 -7.95 -56.16
C ALA A 31 32.34 -9.27 -56.64
N ASN A 32 31.46 -9.85 -55.82
CA ASN A 32 30.44 -10.79 -56.27
C ASN A 32 29.16 -10.01 -56.55
N THR A 33 28.79 -9.89 -57.82
CA THR A 33 27.57 -9.22 -58.27
C THR A 33 26.39 -10.18 -58.15
N GLU A 34 25.90 -10.35 -56.93
CA GLU A 34 24.60 -10.95 -56.65
C GLU A 34 23.57 -9.82 -56.66
N PHE A 35 22.49 -9.94 -57.44
CA PHE A 35 21.42 -8.94 -57.50
C PHE A 35 20.66 -8.93 -56.16
N ALA A 36 21.20 -8.20 -55.18
CA ALA A 36 20.60 -7.97 -53.90
C ALA A 36 19.27 -7.22 -54.09
N THR A 37 18.15 -7.91 -53.83
CA THR A 37 16.87 -7.25 -53.58
C THR A 37 17.09 -6.26 -52.44
N SER A 38 17.06 -4.96 -52.75
CA SER A 38 17.22 -3.92 -51.74
C SER A 38 16.17 -4.13 -50.64
N PRO A 39 16.56 -4.25 -49.37
CA PRO A 39 15.60 -4.40 -48.29
C PRO A 39 14.68 -3.18 -48.30
N VAL A 40 13.38 -3.42 -48.45
CA VAL A 40 12.37 -2.38 -48.29
C VAL A 40 12.51 -1.87 -46.86
N ALA A 41 12.89 -0.61 -46.69
CA ALA A 41 12.99 0.01 -45.39
C ALA A 41 11.59 0.04 -44.76
N THR A 42 11.34 -0.84 -43.79
CA THR A 42 10.13 -0.79 -42.97
C THR A 42 10.19 0.51 -42.15
N LEU A 43 9.31 1.46 -42.47
CA LEU A 43 9.18 2.69 -41.69
C LEU A 43 8.77 2.32 -40.27
N THR A 44 9.67 2.52 -39.31
CA THR A 44 9.35 2.42 -37.89
C THR A 44 8.31 3.49 -37.57
N PRO A 45 7.13 3.14 -37.03
CA PRO A 45 6.13 4.11 -36.63
C PRO A 45 6.71 5.14 -35.65
N ALA A 46 6.27 6.40 -35.76
CA ALA A 46 6.70 7.45 -34.85
C ALA A 46 6.23 7.14 -33.41
N PRO A 47 7.03 7.48 -32.39
CA PRO A 47 6.64 7.33 -30.99
C PRO A 47 5.43 8.22 -30.65
N ILE A 48 4.61 7.77 -29.70
CA ILE A 48 3.37 8.45 -29.27
C ILE A 48 3.45 8.76 -27.78
N SER A 49 2.91 9.90 -27.34
CA SER A 49 2.82 10.24 -25.92
C SER A 49 1.70 9.43 -25.25
N LEU A 50 2.01 8.84 -24.09
CA LEU A 50 1.03 8.12 -23.29
C LEU A 50 0.30 9.10 -22.35
N GLU A 51 -1.02 9.23 -22.49
CA GLU A 51 -1.85 10.15 -21.68
C GLU A 51 -2.13 9.65 -20.25
N LEU A 52 -1.59 8.50 -19.86
CA LEU A 52 -1.85 7.88 -18.56
C LEU A 52 -0.96 8.48 -17.46
N LYS A 53 -1.57 9.22 -16.53
CA LYS A 53 -0.83 9.91 -15.44
C LYS A 53 -0.52 9.04 -14.23
N SER A 54 -1.27 7.95 -14.01
CA SER A 54 -1.05 6.99 -12.93
C SER A 54 -1.59 5.61 -13.32
N ALA A 55 -1.11 4.55 -12.66
CA ALA A 55 -1.61 3.19 -12.88
C ALA A 55 -3.10 3.02 -12.51
N THR A 56 -3.62 3.93 -11.69
CA THR A 56 -5.01 3.95 -11.21
C THR A 56 -5.94 4.82 -12.04
N ALA A 57 -5.44 5.52 -13.06
CA ALA A 57 -6.27 6.32 -13.94
C ALA A 57 -7.31 5.45 -14.68
N GLY A 58 -8.54 5.95 -14.77
CA GLY A 58 -9.70 5.23 -15.32
C GLY A 58 -10.38 4.24 -14.36
N LEU A 59 -9.71 3.76 -13.30
CA LEU A 59 -10.33 2.81 -12.36
C LEU A 59 -11.48 3.42 -11.54
N ALA A 60 -11.50 4.74 -11.37
CA ALA A 60 -12.58 5.44 -10.70
C ALA A 60 -13.92 5.35 -11.45
N ASP A 61 -13.87 5.14 -12.77
CA ASP A 61 -15.05 5.07 -13.65
C ASP A 61 -15.68 3.66 -13.67
N LEU A 62 -14.96 2.65 -13.16
CA LEU A 62 -15.45 1.28 -13.04
C LEU A 62 -16.40 1.12 -11.84
N GLN A 63 -17.48 0.36 -12.03
CA GLN A 63 -18.41 -0.02 -10.95
C GLN A 63 -17.79 -1.04 -9.99
N SER A 64 -16.90 -1.87 -10.49
CA SER A 64 -16.18 -2.89 -9.73
C SER A 64 -14.89 -3.29 -10.46
N TYR A 65 -13.90 -3.76 -9.71
CA TYR A 65 -12.69 -4.38 -10.27
C TYR A 65 -11.88 -5.12 -9.19
N ARG A 66 -10.98 -5.99 -9.64
CA ARG A 66 -9.88 -6.53 -8.85
C ARG A 66 -8.55 -6.12 -9.49
N ALA A 67 -7.66 -5.50 -8.73
CA ALA A 67 -6.34 -5.11 -9.16
C ALA A 67 -5.28 -5.89 -8.36
N LYS A 68 -4.47 -6.69 -9.04
CA LYS A 68 -3.38 -7.46 -8.42
C LYS A 68 -2.04 -6.85 -8.81
N LEU A 69 -1.16 -6.70 -7.83
CA LEU A 69 0.23 -6.34 -8.04
C LEU A 69 1.13 -7.44 -7.47
N THR A 70 2.19 -7.79 -8.19
CA THR A 70 3.29 -8.62 -7.67
C THR A 70 4.61 -7.92 -7.98
N VAL A 71 5.48 -7.84 -6.98
CA VAL A 71 6.84 -7.31 -7.11
C VAL A 71 7.80 -8.35 -6.57
N ASP A 72 8.64 -8.92 -7.44
CA ASP A 72 9.77 -9.75 -7.06
C ASP A 72 11.03 -8.89 -7.15
N PHE A 73 11.91 -8.94 -6.14
CA PHE A 73 13.15 -8.17 -6.14
C PHE A 73 14.35 -8.94 -5.55
N GLU A 74 15.54 -8.65 -6.07
CA GLU A 74 16.84 -9.06 -5.51
C GLU A 74 17.84 -7.90 -5.65
N GLY A 75 18.70 -7.68 -4.67
CA GLY A 75 19.65 -6.58 -4.70
C GLY A 75 20.43 -6.43 -3.40
N THR A 76 20.88 -5.22 -3.13
CA THR A 76 21.55 -4.86 -1.88
C THR A 76 20.85 -3.67 -1.22
N ARG A 77 20.77 -3.68 0.12
CA ARG A 77 20.33 -2.54 0.94
C ARG A 77 21.37 -2.31 2.03
N ASN A 78 21.95 -1.11 2.09
CA ASN A 78 23.08 -0.77 2.96
C ASN A 78 24.23 -1.79 2.84
N GLY A 79 24.51 -2.24 1.61
CA GLY A 79 25.54 -3.25 1.32
C GLY A 79 25.20 -4.69 1.71
N GLN A 80 24.04 -4.94 2.34
CA GLN A 80 23.58 -6.29 2.69
C GLN A 80 22.65 -6.86 1.61
N PRO A 81 22.65 -8.18 1.36
CA PRO A 81 21.70 -8.80 0.44
C PRO A 81 20.24 -8.52 0.83
N ALA A 82 19.45 -8.07 -0.13
CA ALA A 82 18.04 -7.77 0.03
C ALA A 82 17.26 -8.51 -1.06
N GLN A 83 16.34 -9.37 -0.68
CA GLN A 83 15.46 -10.04 -1.63
C GLN A 83 14.07 -10.24 -1.04
N GLY A 84 13.08 -10.38 -1.90
CA GLY A 84 11.73 -10.64 -1.46
C GLY A 84 10.69 -10.56 -2.56
N ARG A 85 9.45 -10.72 -2.11
CA ARG A 85 8.25 -10.67 -2.91
C ARG A 85 7.17 -9.90 -2.16
N LEU A 86 6.55 -8.96 -2.86
CA LEU A 86 5.35 -8.24 -2.44
C LEU A 86 4.19 -8.71 -3.30
N GLU A 87 3.07 -9.02 -2.68
CA GLU A 87 1.81 -9.30 -3.37
C GLU A 87 0.72 -8.39 -2.82
N SER A 88 0.08 -7.64 -3.70
CA SER A 88 -1.11 -6.84 -3.37
C SER A 88 -2.30 -7.37 -4.12
N LEU A 89 -3.46 -7.38 -3.48
CA LEU A 89 -4.75 -7.46 -4.14
C LEU A 89 -5.61 -6.31 -3.62
N THR A 90 -6.21 -5.56 -4.53
CA THR A 90 -7.18 -4.51 -4.24
C THR A 90 -8.49 -4.87 -4.94
N GLU A 91 -9.56 -4.95 -4.19
CA GLU A 91 -10.90 -5.24 -4.70
C GLU A 91 -11.81 -4.08 -4.34
N VAL A 92 -12.62 -3.65 -5.30
CA VAL A 92 -13.47 -2.48 -5.15
C VAL A 92 -14.81 -2.76 -5.81
N THR A 93 -15.90 -2.42 -5.12
CA THR A 93 -17.25 -2.40 -5.67
C THR A 93 -17.98 -1.14 -5.19
N ARG A 94 -18.76 -0.50 -6.07
CA ARG A 94 -19.46 0.75 -5.78
C ARG A 94 -20.89 0.54 -5.30
N GLN A 95 -21.49 -0.61 -5.59
CA GLN A 95 -22.89 -0.93 -5.25
C GLN A 95 -23.03 -2.39 -4.79
N PRO A 96 -23.18 -2.65 -3.47
CA PRO A 96 -22.95 -1.70 -2.37
C PRO A 96 -21.49 -1.23 -2.33
N ALA A 97 -21.21 -0.06 -1.75
CA ALA A 97 -19.84 0.43 -1.65
C ALA A 97 -19.02 -0.46 -0.69
N ALA A 98 -17.98 -1.10 -1.20
CA ALA A 98 -17.03 -1.87 -0.40
C ALA A 98 -15.63 -1.88 -1.04
N TRP A 99 -14.63 -2.07 -0.18
CA TRP A 99 -13.21 -2.09 -0.54
C TRP A 99 -12.53 -3.20 0.26
N HIS A 100 -11.76 -4.06 -0.39
CA HIS A 100 -10.79 -4.94 0.26
C HIS A 100 -9.37 -4.69 -0.27
N GLN A 101 -8.39 -4.59 0.62
CA GLN A 101 -6.97 -4.54 0.27
C GLN A 101 -6.21 -5.60 1.07
N TYR A 102 -5.56 -6.49 0.34
CA TYR A 102 -4.67 -7.53 0.85
C TYR A 102 -3.23 -7.19 0.46
N LEU A 103 -2.31 -7.35 1.41
CA LEU A 103 -0.88 -7.17 1.23
C LEU A 103 -0.12 -8.33 1.89
N LYS A 104 0.67 -9.05 1.10
CA LYS A 104 1.62 -10.05 1.58
C LYS A 104 3.05 -9.62 1.29
N VAL A 105 3.88 -9.63 2.32
CA VAL A 105 5.29 -9.26 2.25
C VAL A 105 6.14 -10.43 2.73
N ASN A 106 6.90 -11.02 1.81
CA ASN A 106 7.88 -12.06 2.09
C ASN A 106 9.27 -11.53 1.73
N THR A 107 10.10 -11.16 2.70
CA THR A 107 11.41 -10.58 2.42
C THR A 107 12.46 -11.02 3.44
N THR A 108 13.74 -10.96 3.04
CA THR A 108 14.90 -11.15 3.93
C THR A 108 15.25 -9.89 4.72
N LEU A 109 14.61 -8.76 4.44
CA LEU A 109 14.85 -7.49 5.13
C LEU A 109 14.37 -7.59 6.58
N THR A 110 15.24 -7.28 7.53
CA THR A 110 14.96 -7.32 8.98
C THR A 110 14.61 -5.95 9.57
N SER A 111 14.26 -4.97 8.74
CA SER A 111 13.93 -3.62 9.20
C SER A 111 12.59 -3.59 9.95
N THR A 112 12.52 -2.85 11.05
CA THR A 112 11.26 -2.54 11.75
C THR A 112 10.28 -1.74 10.89
N GLU A 113 10.75 -1.15 9.79
CA GLU A 113 9.93 -0.37 8.86
C GLU A 113 9.12 -1.27 7.90
N ILE A 114 9.55 -2.51 7.67
CA ILE A 114 8.88 -3.42 6.75
C ILE A 114 8.17 -4.48 7.56
N ILE A 115 6.84 -4.35 7.65
CA ILE A 115 6.00 -5.36 8.26
C ILE A 115 5.97 -6.58 7.32
N SER A 116 6.71 -7.62 7.67
CA SER A 116 6.59 -8.92 7.02
C SER A 116 5.27 -9.61 7.42
N GLY A 117 4.80 -10.52 6.57
CA GLY A 117 3.55 -11.24 6.79
C GLY A 117 2.39 -10.72 5.95
N VAL A 118 1.17 -10.89 6.46
CA VAL A 118 -0.08 -10.56 5.76
C VAL A 118 -0.78 -9.43 6.48
N SER A 119 -1.09 -8.36 5.75
CA SER A 119 -1.96 -7.30 6.21
C SER A 119 -3.21 -7.24 5.33
N GLU A 120 -4.36 -7.05 5.95
CA GLU A 120 -5.64 -6.99 5.27
C GLU A 120 -6.47 -5.81 5.77
N PHE A 121 -7.18 -5.17 4.87
CA PHE A 121 -8.07 -4.06 5.13
C PHE A 121 -9.39 -4.33 4.42
N TYR A 122 -10.50 -4.24 5.13
CA TYR A 122 -11.83 -4.23 4.54
C TYR A 122 -12.55 -2.95 4.95
N ARG A 123 -13.28 -2.36 4.03
CA ARG A 123 -14.33 -1.37 4.29
C ARG A 123 -15.63 -1.89 3.72
N ALA A 124 -16.63 -2.08 4.56
CA ALA A 124 -17.96 -2.53 4.16
C ALA A 124 -19.00 -1.70 4.93
N GLY A 125 -19.77 -0.90 4.20
CA GLY A 125 -20.68 0.07 4.82
C GLY A 125 -19.91 1.14 5.62
N ASP A 126 -20.26 1.30 6.89
CA ASP A 126 -19.64 2.24 7.82
C ASP A 126 -18.56 1.60 8.71
N GLN A 127 -18.20 0.34 8.47
CA GLN A 127 -17.20 -0.38 9.24
C GLN A 127 -15.92 -0.60 8.44
N VAL A 128 -14.80 -0.42 9.13
CA VAL A 128 -13.46 -0.78 8.66
C VAL A 128 -12.93 -1.91 9.53
N TYR A 129 -12.32 -2.91 8.88
CA TYR A 129 -11.67 -4.05 9.50
C TYR A 129 -10.23 -4.09 9.06
N VAL A 130 -9.31 -4.29 9.99
CA VAL A 130 -7.87 -4.30 9.73
C VAL A 130 -7.27 -5.53 10.36
N LYS A 131 -6.34 -6.17 9.66
CA LYS A 131 -5.41 -7.16 10.21
C LYS A 131 -4.01 -6.71 9.86
N ARG A 132 -3.11 -6.70 10.84
CA ARG A 132 -1.73 -6.23 10.65
C ARG A 132 -0.73 -7.38 10.77
N GLY A 133 0.04 -7.58 9.71
CA GLY A 133 1.27 -8.39 9.69
C GLY A 133 1.24 -9.67 10.53
N THR A 134 2.19 -9.76 11.47
CA THR A 134 2.44 -10.94 12.29
C THR A 134 1.55 -11.06 13.52
N GLU A 135 0.81 -10.00 13.89
CA GLU A 135 -0.07 -10.01 15.07
C GLU A 135 -1.27 -10.94 14.85
N GLY A 136 -1.71 -11.09 13.60
CA GLY A 136 -2.77 -12.01 13.20
C GLY A 136 -4.17 -11.68 13.70
N ALA A 137 -4.30 -10.70 14.60
CA ALA A 137 -5.57 -10.25 15.15
C ALA A 137 -6.28 -9.25 14.22
N TRP A 138 -7.61 -9.31 14.23
CA TRP A 138 -8.47 -8.35 13.57
C TRP A 138 -8.83 -7.21 14.52
N PHE A 139 -8.88 -6.02 13.95
CA PHE A 139 -9.32 -4.78 14.56
C PHE A 139 -10.51 -4.27 13.76
N SER A 140 -11.48 -3.64 14.40
CA SER A 140 -12.56 -2.97 13.69
C SER A 140 -12.84 -1.60 14.26
N PHE A 141 -13.30 -0.69 13.42
CA PHE A 141 -13.72 0.64 13.83
C PHE A 141 -14.65 1.26 12.79
N SER A 142 -15.39 2.27 13.21
CA SER A 142 -16.24 3.05 12.29
C SER A 142 -15.38 3.81 11.28
N ASP A 143 -15.76 3.80 10.00
CA ASP A 143 -14.94 4.24 8.87
C ASP A 143 -14.34 5.64 9.08
N GLY A 144 -15.13 6.61 9.54
CA GLY A 144 -14.64 7.96 9.85
C GLY A 144 -13.90 8.66 8.68
N GLY A 145 -13.98 8.12 7.46
CA GLY A 145 -13.18 8.54 6.30
C GLY A 145 -11.73 8.04 6.28
N VAL A 146 -11.33 7.12 7.17
CA VAL A 146 -9.95 6.62 7.32
C VAL A 146 -9.54 5.83 6.09
N SER A 147 -8.55 6.31 5.34
CA SER A 147 -8.01 5.58 4.19
C SER A 147 -7.05 4.46 4.61
N PRO A 148 -6.82 3.44 3.75
CA PRO A 148 -5.78 2.45 4.01
C PRO A 148 -4.41 3.08 4.29
N ALA A 149 -4.09 4.19 3.61
CA ALA A 149 -2.82 4.90 3.78
C ALA A 149 -2.66 5.49 5.19
N ASP A 150 -3.73 5.97 5.81
CA ASP A 150 -3.73 6.48 7.19
C ASP A 150 -3.45 5.36 8.20
N LEU A 151 -3.77 4.12 7.83
CA LEU A 151 -3.56 2.92 8.65
C LEU A 151 -2.22 2.25 8.39
N GLY A 152 -1.37 2.85 7.54
CA GLY A 152 -0.06 2.34 7.17
C GLY A 152 -0.07 1.34 6.01
N PHE A 153 -1.20 1.12 5.32
CA PHE A 153 -1.21 0.36 4.09
C PHE A 153 -0.58 1.18 2.97
N PHE A 154 0.49 0.67 2.39
CA PHE A 154 1.14 1.35 1.29
C PHE A 154 0.36 1.15 -0.03
N ALA A 155 0.21 2.24 -0.78
CA ALA A 155 -0.34 2.24 -2.13
C ALA A 155 0.70 1.68 -3.10
N LEU A 156 0.76 0.35 -3.26
CA LEU A 156 1.79 -0.31 -4.04
C LEU A 156 1.74 0.02 -5.54
N ASP A 157 0.64 0.53 -6.05
CA ASP A 157 0.54 1.10 -7.40
C ASP A 157 1.51 2.26 -7.63
N ARG A 158 2.00 2.92 -6.56
CA ARG A 158 3.07 3.93 -6.65
C ARG A 158 4.43 3.35 -7.07
N LEU A 159 4.60 2.03 -7.03
CA LEU A 159 5.79 1.36 -7.58
C LEU A 159 5.75 1.24 -9.11
N ILE A 160 4.59 1.51 -9.73
CA ILE A 160 4.45 1.48 -11.18
C ILE A 160 4.95 2.81 -11.74
N VAL A 161 6.04 2.75 -12.51
CA VAL A 161 6.56 3.89 -13.28
C VAL A 161 6.08 3.74 -14.71
N LEU A 162 5.23 4.66 -15.17
CA LEU A 162 4.70 4.64 -16.52
C LEU A 162 5.68 5.31 -17.51
N PRO A 163 5.80 4.79 -18.75
CA PRO A 163 6.58 5.47 -19.78
C PRO A 163 5.86 6.73 -20.25
N ALA A 164 6.61 7.82 -20.48
CA ALA A 164 6.05 9.07 -21.01
C ALA A 164 5.76 8.98 -22.52
N VAL A 165 6.56 8.15 -23.20
CA VAL A 165 6.54 7.93 -24.66
C VAL A 165 6.57 6.44 -24.91
N VAL A 166 5.78 5.97 -25.86
CA VAL A 166 5.65 4.53 -26.17
C VAL A 166 5.70 4.29 -27.67
N SER A 167 5.93 3.03 -28.05
CA SER A 167 5.78 2.57 -29.42
C SER A 167 4.34 2.73 -29.93
N ALA A 168 4.14 2.57 -31.24
CA ALA A 168 2.78 2.55 -31.78
C ALA A 168 1.98 1.37 -31.17
N PRO A 169 0.69 1.59 -30.80
CA PRO A 169 -0.12 0.58 -30.16
C PRO A 169 -0.36 -0.62 -31.08
N GLN A 170 -0.42 -1.80 -30.48
CA GLN A 170 -0.92 -3.02 -31.11
C GLN A 170 -2.29 -3.34 -30.53
N ALA A 171 -3.32 -3.47 -31.37
CA ALA A 171 -4.64 -3.89 -30.90
C ALA A 171 -4.60 -5.37 -30.51
N GLU A 172 -5.05 -5.70 -29.30
CA GLU A 172 -5.01 -7.05 -28.75
C GLU A 172 -6.27 -7.33 -27.92
N LEU A 173 -6.65 -8.61 -27.80
CA LEU A 173 -7.64 -9.06 -26.84
C LEU A 173 -6.94 -9.64 -25.62
N LEU A 174 -7.15 -9.05 -24.45
CA LEU A 174 -6.70 -9.57 -23.17
C LEU A 174 -7.92 -10.07 -22.41
N ASP A 175 -8.05 -11.38 -22.19
CA ASP A 175 -9.21 -11.99 -21.53
C ASP A 175 -10.57 -11.56 -22.13
N SER A 176 -10.66 -11.51 -23.47
CA SER A 176 -11.80 -11.01 -24.25
C SER A 176 -12.06 -9.49 -24.19
N GLN A 177 -11.27 -8.75 -23.40
CA GLN A 177 -11.30 -7.29 -23.39
C GLN A 177 -10.47 -6.72 -24.54
N LYS A 178 -11.01 -5.72 -25.24
CA LYS A 178 -10.27 -4.96 -26.24
C LYS A 178 -9.22 -4.07 -25.56
N THR A 179 -7.97 -4.23 -25.96
CA THR A 179 -6.84 -3.48 -25.40
C THR A 179 -5.93 -2.93 -26.50
N GLN A 180 -5.13 -1.94 -26.13
CA GLN A 180 -3.98 -1.49 -26.89
C GLN A 180 -2.71 -1.85 -26.10
N ARG A 181 -1.88 -2.71 -26.67
CA ARG A 181 -0.57 -3.06 -26.13
C ARG A 181 0.48 -2.07 -26.59
N PHE A 182 1.34 -1.67 -25.67
CA PHE A 182 2.52 -0.84 -25.91
C PHE A 182 3.73 -1.52 -25.28
N SER A 183 4.87 -1.47 -25.97
CA SER A 183 6.15 -1.92 -25.44
C SER A 183 7.05 -0.72 -25.17
N PHE A 184 7.89 -0.82 -24.14
CA PHE A 184 8.79 0.25 -23.73
C PHE A 184 10.10 -0.31 -23.16
N THR A 185 11.10 0.57 -23.06
CA THR A 185 12.44 0.32 -22.54
C THR A 185 12.76 1.29 -21.40
N GLY A 186 13.90 1.12 -20.74
CA GLY A 186 14.34 2.04 -19.68
C GLY A 186 14.52 3.50 -20.11
N GLN A 187 14.74 3.77 -21.41
CA GLN A 187 14.86 5.14 -21.92
C GLN A 187 13.52 5.88 -21.98
N ASP A 188 12.42 5.12 -21.99
CA ASP A 188 11.06 5.65 -22.05
C ASP A 188 10.51 6.00 -20.65
N LEU A 189 11.20 5.53 -19.60
CA LEU A 189 10.83 5.71 -18.20
C LEU A 189 11.51 6.94 -17.60
N ALA A 190 10.75 7.72 -16.85
CA ALA A 190 11.26 8.86 -16.09
C ALA A 190 10.79 8.78 -14.64
N ALA A 191 11.73 8.61 -13.71
CA ALA A 191 11.46 8.64 -12.28
C ALA A 191 12.59 9.42 -11.56
N PRO A 192 12.30 10.48 -10.80
CA PRO A 192 13.34 11.32 -10.19
C PRO A 192 14.16 10.61 -9.11
N ASN A 193 13.65 9.51 -8.58
CA ASN A 193 14.26 8.73 -7.50
C ASN A 193 14.98 7.46 -7.97
N LEU A 194 14.88 7.10 -9.26
CA LEU A 194 15.41 5.85 -9.80
C LEU A 194 16.27 6.10 -11.04
N ILE A 195 17.36 5.36 -11.16
CA ILE A 195 18.12 5.20 -12.40
C ILE A 195 17.84 3.80 -12.91
N PHE A 196 17.29 3.69 -14.12
CA PHE A 196 17.10 2.43 -14.82
C PHE A 196 18.37 2.10 -15.62
N GLU A 197 19.17 1.16 -15.14
CA GLU A 197 20.38 0.70 -15.85
C GLU A 197 19.98 -0.17 -17.05
N GLN A 198 18.96 -1.00 -16.85
CA GLN A 198 18.31 -1.80 -17.88
C GLN A 198 16.82 -1.90 -17.52
N ALA A 199 15.92 -1.73 -18.49
CA ALA A 199 14.52 -2.05 -18.30
C ALA A 199 13.85 -2.37 -19.63
N ALA A 200 12.89 -3.28 -19.58
CA ALA A 200 11.98 -3.58 -20.67
C ALA A 200 10.63 -3.98 -20.09
N GLY A 201 9.56 -3.61 -20.79
CA GLY A 201 8.22 -3.92 -20.34
C GLY A 201 7.17 -3.73 -21.41
N ASP A 202 5.97 -4.15 -21.04
CA ASP A 202 4.75 -4.03 -21.83
C ASP A 202 3.63 -3.50 -20.94
N LEU A 203 2.72 -2.75 -21.54
CA LEU A 203 1.48 -2.33 -20.90
C LEU A 203 0.29 -2.44 -21.84
N TRP A 204 -0.88 -2.70 -21.28
CA TRP A 204 -2.14 -2.86 -22.01
C TRP A 204 -3.16 -1.86 -21.48
N LEU A 205 -3.62 -0.96 -22.34
CA LEU A 205 -4.71 -0.04 -22.02
C LEU A 205 -6.05 -0.59 -22.51
N ALA A 206 -7.01 -0.72 -21.60
CA ALA A 206 -8.38 -1.10 -21.92
C ALA A 206 -9.06 -0.07 -22.83
N GLN A 207 -9.92 -0.55 -23.74
CA GLN A 207 -10.78 0.28 -24.58
C GLN A 207 -12.25 -0.09 -24.37
N PRO A 208 -13.18 0.87 -24.25
CA PRO A 208 -12.98 2.33 -24.38
C PRO A 208 -12.61 3.04 -23.06
N ASP A 209 -12.58 2.33 -21.93
CA ASP A 209 -12.53 2.92 -20.59
C ASP A 209 -11.14 3.48 -20.19
N LYS A 210 -10.10 3.22 -21.00
CA LYS A 210 -8.74 3.78 -20.87
C LYS A 210 -8.04 3.55 -19.52
N TYR A 211 -8.40 2.51 -18.77
CA TYR A 211 -7.63 2.10 -17.60
C TYR A 211 -6.48 1.15 -17.98
N LEU A 212 -5.47 1.07 -17.11
CA LEU A 212 -4.35 0.14 -17.25
C LEU A 212 -4.79 -1.29 -16.91
N ALA A 213 -5.03 -2.12 -17.92
CA ALA A 213 -5.50 -3.49 -17.72
C ALA A 213 -4.38 -4.44 -17.29
N HIS A 214 -3.17 -4.24 -17.83
CA HIS A 214 -2.01 -5.06 -17.51
C HIS A 214 -0.74 -4.22 -17.66
N TYR A 215 0.23 -4.43 -16.78
CA TYR A 215 1.57 -3.86 -16.88
C TYR A 215 2.61 -4.87 -16.39
N VAL A 216 3.68 -5.05 -17.15
CA VAL A 216 4.82 -5.90 -16.78
C VAL A 216 6.11 -5.16 -17.08
N ILE A 217 7.02 -5.17 -16.11
CA ILE A 217 8.38 -4.64 -16.29
C ILE A 217 9.38 -5.57 -15.61
N SER A 218 10.52 -5.77 -16.26
CA SER A 218 11.73 -6.28 -15.63
C SER A 218 12.82 -5.22 -15.75
N ALA A 219 13.44 -4.85 -14.63
CA ALA A 219 14.43 -3.79 -14.61
C ALA A 219 15.59 -4.09 -13.66
N THR A 220 16.79 -3.61 -14.02
CA THR A 220 17.91 -3.39 -13.10
C THR A 220 17.90 -1.90 -12.76
N VAL A 221 17.74 -1.58 -11.47
CA VAL A 221 17.57 -0.20 -11.01
C VAL A 221 18.54 0.13 -9.89
N ARG A 222 18.85 1.42 -9.79
CA ARG A 222 19.55 2.04 -8.67
C ARG A 222 18.67 3.14 -8.08
N VAL A 223 18.43 3.08 -6.78
CA VAL A 223 17.69 4.09 -6.02
C VAL A 223 18.65 5.23 -5.68
N VAL A 224 18.28 6.45 -6.07
CA VAL A 224 19.07 7.66 -5.80
C VAL A 224 18.48 8.44 -4.63
N ILE A 225 17.15 8.42 -4.51
CA ILE A 225 16.41 9.07 -3.42
C ILE A 225 15.44 8.03 -2.86
N PRO A 226 15.75 7.35 -1.74
CA PRO A 226 14.87 6.32 -1.21
C PRO A 226 13.55 6.92 -0.72
N ASP A 227 12.42 6.29 -1.06
CA ASP A 227 11.13 6.62 -0.44
C ASP A 227 11.14 6.02 0.98
N PRO A 228 10.99 6.83 2.04
CA PRO A 228 11.04 6.33 3.42
C PRO A 228 9.93 5.32 3.73
N LYS A 229 8.84 5.29 2.94
CA LYS A 229 7.75 4.34 3.13
C LYS A 229 7.99 3.02 2.40
N VAL A 230 8.74 3.03 1.29
CA VAL A 230 9.05 1.82 0.49
C VAL A 230 10.45 1.88 -0.07
N HIS A 231 11.39 1.46 0.77
CA HIS A 231 12.79 1.28 0.39
C HIS A 231 13.16 -0.22 0.45
N LEU A 232 13.05 -0.91 -0.70
CA LEU A 232 13.30 -2.35 -0.80
C LEU A 232 14.79 -2.66 -0.91
N PHE A 233 15.53 -1.91 -1.73
CA PHE A 233 16.96 -2.06 -1.98
C PHE A 233 17.54 -0.75 -2.55
N ASP A 234 18.85 -0.58 -2.47
CA ASP A 234 19.60 0.55 -3.07
C ASP A 234 19.95 0.28 -4.54
N GLN A 235 20.37 -0.95 -4.87
CA GLN A 235 20.64 -1.37 -6.24
C GLN A 235 20.28 -2.85 -6.42
N GLY A 236 19.66 -3.20 -7.55
CA GLY A 236 19.19 -4.56 -7.77
C GLY A 236 18.31 -4.74 -9.00
N ARG A 237 17.72 -5.92 -9.10
CA ARG A 237 16.72 -6.28 -10.10
C ARG A 237 15.33 -6.29 -9.49
N LEU A 238 14.34 -5.87 -10.26
CA LEU A 238 12.93 -5.97 -9.93
C LEU A 238 12.14 -6.52 -11.12
N THR A 239 11.15 -7.36 -10.84
CA THR A 239 10.09 -7.70 -11.77
C THR A 239 8.77 -7.26 -11.15
N LEU A 240 8.03 -6.40 -11.83
CA LEU A 240 6.72 -5.94 -11.40
C LEU A 240 5.67 -6.40 -12.41
N ARG A 241 4.57 -6.94 -11.89
CA ARG A 241 3.39 -7.36 -12.67
C ARG A 241 2.14 -6.77 -12.04
N TYR A 242 1.34 -6.08 -12.82
CA TYR A 242 0.07 -5.50 -12.42
C TYR A 242 -1.02 -5.96 -13.39
N THR A 243 -2.17 -6.37 -12.87
CA THR A 243 -3.31 -6.83 -13.67
C THR A 243 -4.61 -6.35 -13.05
N VAL A 244 -5.54 -5.91 -13.89
CA VAL A 244 -6.92 -5.60 -13.51
C VAL A 244 -7.85 -6.63 -14.13
N SER A 245 -8.67 -7.29 -13.32
CA SER A 245 -9.70 -8.25 -13.72
C SER A 245 -11.07 -7.81 -13.21
N ASP A 246 -12.11 -8.51 -13.69
CA ASP A 246 -13.49 -8.38 -13.20
C ASP A 246 -14.04 -6.95 -13.30
N ALA A 247 -13.57 -6.18 -14.28
CA ALA A 247 -14.01 -4.81 -14.50
C ALA A 247 -15.51 -4.77 -14.82
N ASN A 248 -16.27 -4.05 -13.99
CA ASN A 248 -17.73 -3.97 -14.04
C ASN A 248 -18.47 -5.31 -13.88
N ALA A 249 -17.80 -6.37 -13.42
CA ALA A 249 -18.44 -7.63 -13.08
C ALA A 249 -19.14 -7.56 -11.72
N GLU A 250 -20.13 -8.42 -11.46
CA GLU A 250 -20.73 -8.51 -10.14
C GLU A 250 -19.67 -8.96 -9.12
N LEU A 251 -19.46 -8.14 -8.09
CA LEU A 251 -18.43 -8.35 -7.07
C LEU A 251 -19.00 -8.06 -5.68
N THR A 252 -19.02 -9.08 -4.84
CA THR A 252 -19.38 -8.97 -3.42
C THR A 252 -18.11 -9.03 -2.58
N ILE A 253 -17.91 -8.00 -1.75
CA ILE A 253 -16.79 -7.91 -0.81
C ILE A 253 -17.36 -7.95 0.60
N THR A 254 -17.01 -8.98 1.35
CA THR A 254 -17.39 -9.15 2.75
C THR A 254 -16.15 -9.39 3.59
N PRO A 255 -15.98 -8.71 4.74
CA PRO A 255 -14.95 -9.06 5.71
C PRO A 255 -15.10 -10.53 6.14
N PRO A 256 -14.02 -11.25 6.45
CA PRO A 256 -14.12 -12.63 6.92
C PRO A 256 -14.85 -12.70 8.27
N ASP A 257 -15.53 -13.81 8.55
CA ASP A 257 -16.31 -14.00 9.79
C ASP A 257 -15.47 -13.71 11.05
N GLU A 258 -14.18 -14.07 11.04
CA GLU A 258 -13.29 -13.81 12.16
C GLU A 258 -12.97 -12.32 12.41
N ALA A 259 -13.18 -11.46 11.42
CA ALA A 259 -13.10 -10.00 11.57
C ALA A 259 -14.39 -9.40 12.14
N GLN A 260 -15.52 -10.07 11.90
CA GLN A 260 -16.85 -9.61 12.30
C GLN A 260 -17.24 -10.06 13.71
N VAL A 261 -16.68 -11.17 14.18
CA VAL A 261 -16.94 -11.67 15.53
C VAL A 261 -16.03 -10.97 16.52
N GLU A 262 -16.61 -10.34 17.53
CA GLU A 262 -15.88 -9.91 18.71
C GLU A 262 -15.33 -11.15 19.43
N ARG A 263 -14.08 -11.50 19.16
CA ARG A 263 -13.44 -12.68 19.77
C ARG A 263 -12.61 -12.27 20.97
N GLY A 264 -12.48 -13.22 21.88
CA GLY A 264 -11.54 -13.14 22.99
C GLY A 264 -12.09 -12.49 24.25
N PRO A 265 -11.21 -12.23 25.22
CA PRO A 265 -11.58 -11.87 26.59
C PRO A 265 -12.38 -10.56 26.74
N LEU A 266 -12.46 -9.72 25.71
CA LEU A 266 -13.25 -8.47 25.72
C LEU A 266 -14.74 -8.69 25.42
N SER A 267 -15.09 -9.77 24.71
CA SER A 267 -16.48 -10.12 24.38
C SER A 267 -17.31 -10.51 25.62
N ARG A 268 -16.63 -10.98 26.68
CA ARG A 268 -17.26 -11.36 27.95
C ARG A 268 -17.46 -10.21 28.92
N LEU A 269 -16.91 -9.03 28.64
CA LEU A 269 -17.00 -7.89 29.55
C LEU A 269 -18.39 -7.25 29.45
N PRO A 270 -18.99 -6.84 30.59
CA PRO A 270 -20.28 -6.20 30.59
C PRO A 270 -20.22 -4.87 29.84
N ARG A 271 -21.33 -4.53 29.17
CA ARG A 271 -21.47 -3.27 28.43
C ARG A 271 -22.80 -2.63 28.76
N LEU A 272 -22.84 -1.31 28.65
CA LEU A 272 -24.08 -0.57 28.82
C LEU A 272 -25.14 -1.04 27.80
N PRO A 273 -26.43 -1.12 28.18
CA PRO A 273 -27.47 -1.69 27.32
C PRO A 273 -27.65 -1.00 25.97
N ASP A 274 -27.28 0.27 25.86
CA ASP A 274 -27.39 1.09 24.66
C ASP A 274 -26.02 1.31 23.97
N ALA A 275 -25.01 0.51 24.32
CA ALA A 275 -23.66 0.62 23.79
C ALA A 275 -23.63 0.55 22.26
N LYS A 276 -23.02 1.56 21.64
CA LYS A 276 -22.71 1.60 20.20
C LYS A 276 -21.20 1.52 20.01
N ILE A 277 -20.72 0.37 19.56
CA ILE A 277 -19.29 0.10 19.38
C ILE A 277 -18.70 1.10 18.38
N VAL A 278 -17.62 1.76 18.80
CA VAL A 278 -16.86 2.70 17.97
C VAL A 278 -15.64 1.99 17.41
N SER A 279 -14.90 1.26 18.26
CA SER A 279 -13.74 0.48 17.85
C SER A 279 -13.47 -0.72 18.75
N ILE A 280 -12.82 -1.73 18.18
CA ILE A 280 -12.38 -2.97 18.83
C ILE A 280 -10.91 -3.21 18.49
N PHE A 281 -10.12 -3.37 19.54
CA PHE A 281 -8.73 -3.76 19.52
C PHE A 281 -8.54 -5.02 20.39
N PRO A 282 -7.44 -5.78 20.24
CA PRO A 282 -7.20 -7.01 20.97
C PRO A 282 -7.26 -6.86 22.49
N THR A 283 -6.84 -5.70 23.00
CA THR A 283 -6.82 -5.41 24.45
C THR A 283 -7.87 -4.41 24.87
N PHE A 284 -8.58 -3.72 23.96
CA PHE A 284 -9.61 -2.79 24.38
C PHE A 284 -10.79 -2.65 23.43
N ILE A 285 -11.94 -2.27 23.98
CA ILE A 285 -13.14 -1.88 23.22
C ILE A 285 -13.49 -0.45 23.59
N GLU A 286 -13.76 0.37 22.57
CA GLU A 286 -14.32 1.71 22.73
C GLU A 286 -15.73 1.76 22.18
N TYR A 287 -16.66 2.37 22.92
CA TYR A 287 -18.03 2.54 22.49
C TYR A 287 -18.67 3.81 23.08
N THR A 288 -19.84 4.19 22.55
CA THR A 288 -20.63 5.33 23.08
C THR A 288 -21.95 4.88 23.71
N SER A 289 -22.46 5.68 24.65
CA SER A 289 -23.75 5.45 25.34
C SER A 289 -24.37 6.79 25.72
N ALA A 290 -25.70 6.86 25.81
CA ALA A 290 -26.45 8.03 26.31
C ALA A 290 -26.58 8.05 27.85
N ILE A 291 -26.00 7.07 28.54
CA ILE A 291 -26.01 6.98 30.00
C ILE A 291 -25.05 8.00 30.61
N THR A 292 -25.42 8.59 31.75
CA THR A 292 -24.55 9.54 32.46
C THR A 292 -23.27 8.87 32.99
N PRO A 293 -22.14 9.59 33.13
CA PRO A 293 -20.89 9.02 33.65
C PRO A 293 -21.03 8.30 35.00
N ILE A 294 -21.81 8.87 35.92
CA ILE A 294 -22.04 8.29 37.25
C ILE A 294 -22.83 6.98 37.16
N ALA A 295 -23.91 6.96 36.38
CA ALA A 295 -24.71 5.75 36.19
C ALA A 295 -23.91 4.64 35.49
N ALA A 296 -23.07 5.00 34.52
CA ALA A 296 -22.16 4.06 33.87
C ALA A 296 -21.14 3.47 34.87
N ALA A 297 -20.53 4.30 35.72
CA ALA A 297 -19.60 3.82 36.74
C ALA A 297 -20.25 2.86 37.73
N LEU A 298 -21.49 3.14 38.16
CA LEU A 298 -22.27 2.27 39.03
C LEU A 298 -22.62 0.94 38.36
N PHE A 299 -23.03 0.97 37.09
CA PHE A 299 -23.27 -0.23 36.29
C PHE A 299 -22.03 -1.14 36.26
N TYR A 300 -20.85 -0.57 35.95
CA TYR A 300 -19.62 -1.34 35.87
C TYR A 300 -19.21 -1.95 37.19
N ARG A 301 -19.34 -1.20 38.28
CA ARG A 301 -19.05 -1.70 39.62
C ARG A 301 -19.95 -2.90 39.96
N ASP A 302 -21.24 -2.80 39.70
CA ASP A 302 -22.21 -3.88 39.98
C ASP A 302 -21.92 -5.14 39.15
N GLN A 303 -21.83 -4.98 37.83
CA GLN A 303 -21.66 -6.11 36.91
C GLN A 303 -20.29 -6.78 37.08
N LEU A 304 -19.20 -6.01 37.18
CA LEU A 304 -17.86 -6.59 37.29
C LEU A 304 -17.65 -7.28 38.65
N ILE A 305 -18.14 -6.72 39.76
CA ILE A 305 -18.06 -7.40 41.06
C ILE A 305 -18.88 -8.69 41.04
N THR A 306 -20.07 -8.67 40.45
CA THR A 306 -20.91 -9.88 40.29
C THR A 306 -20.19 -10.95 39.46
N GLU A 307 -19.41 -10.55 38.46
CA GLU A 307 -18.56 -11.45 37.67
C GLU A 307 -17.26 -11.85 38.38
N GLY A 308 -17.02 -11.39 39.62
CA GLY A 308 -15.85 -11.78 40.44
C GLY A 308 -14.60 -10.93 40.23
N TRP A 309 -14.73 -9.73 39.65
CA TRP A 309 -13.65 -8.75 39.63
C TRP A 309 -13.56 -7.99 40.97
N SER A 310 -12.34 -7.67 41.40
CA SER A 310 -12.10 -6.84 42.58
C SER A 310 -11.77 -5.41 42.18
N GLU A 311 -12.48 -4.42 42.74
CA GLU A 311 -12.18 -2.99 42.52
C GLU A 311 -10.94 -2.59 43.32
N ASN A 312 -9.86 -2.21 42.64
CA ASN A 312 -8.62 -1.79 43.27
C ASN A 312 -8.60 -0.27 43.51
N GLN A 313 -9.15 0.50 42.57
CA GLN A 313 -9.18 1.95 42.63
C GLN A 313 -10.35 2.50 41.80
N ALA A 314 -10.95 3.60 42.27
CA ALA A 314 -11.97 4.34 41.55
C ALA A 314 -11.78 5.85 41.72
N ASP A 315 -11.58 6.54 40.60
CA ASP A 315 -11.54 8.00 40.51
C ASP A 315 -12.81 8.46 39.78
N ILE A 316 -13.82 8.93 40.52
CA ILE A 316 -15.12 9.34 39.96
C ILE A 316 -15.28 10.85 40.09
N PHE A 317 -15.53 11.51 38.96
CA PHE A 317 -15.82 12.94 38.84
C PHE A 317 -17.18 13.13 38.15
N ASN A 318 -17.70 14.36 38.14
CA ASN A 318 -19.01 14.65 37.56
C ASN A 318 -19.13 14.22 36.08
N GLU A 319 -18.07 14.42 35.31
CA GLU A 319 -18.08 14.24 33.85
C GLU A 319 -17.26 13.04 33.36
N LYS A 320 -16.49 12.40 34.24
CA LYS A 320 -15.61 11.29 33.89
C LYS A 320 -15.39 10.36 35.07
N ALA A 321 -15.10 9.09 34.77
CA ALA A 321 -14.71 8.12 35.77
C ALA A 321 -13.57 7.25 35.24
N ARG A 322 -12.70 6.82 36.15
CA ARG A 322 -11.69 5.78 35.89
C ARG A 322 -11.80 4.74 36.98
N LEU A 323 -12.05 3.50 36.59
CA LEU A 323 -12.19 2.37 37.49
C LEU A 323 -11.12 1.34 37.13
N LEU A 324 -10.44 0.81 38.14
CA LEU A 324 -9.39 -0.20 37.99
C LEU A 324 -9.82 -1.46 38.72
N TYR A 325 -9.88 -2.56 37.98
CA TYR A 325 -10.27 -3.87 38.48
C TYR A 325 -9.16 -4.89 38.26
N ALA A 326 -9.13 -5.92 39.11
CA ALA A 326 -8.30 -7.11 38.93
C ALA A 326 -9.11 -8.39 39.12
N LYS A 327 -8.77 -9.43 38.35
CA LYS A 327 -9.32 -10.78 38.49
C LYS A 327 -8.28 -11.80 38.06
N ASN A 328 -7.82 -12.65 38.97
CA ASN A 328 -6.67 -13.52 38.75
C ASN A 328 -5.44 -12.69 38.33
N ASP A 329 -4.78 -13.06 37.23
CA ASP A 329 -3.64 -12.35 36.64
C ASP A 329 -4.06 -11.28 35.61
N GLU A 330 -5.35 -10.99 35.46
CA GLU A 330 -5.88 -10.01 34.51
C GLU A 330 -6.19 -8.67 35.20
N SER A 331 -5.97 -7.57 34.49
CA SER A 331 -6.37 -6.23 34.94
C SER A 331 -7.27 -5.53 33.92
N LEU A 332 -8.32 -4.87 34.40
CA LEU A 332 -9.27 -4.14 33.58
C LEU A 332 -9.33 -2.68 34.00
N THR A 333 -9.13 -1.79 33.04
CA THR A 333 -9.40 -0.35 33.19
C THR A 333 -10.70 0.00 32.49
N VAL A 334 -11.64 0.56 33.23
CA VAL A 334 -12.85 1.19 32.65
C VAL A 334 -12.64 2.69 32.69
N LEU A 335 -12.55 3.32 31.53
CA LEU A 335 -12.45 4.77 31.40
C LEU A 335 -13.74 5.30 30.77
N ILE A 336 -14.41 6.21 31.48
CA ILE A 336 -15.64 6.87 31.05
C ILE A 336 -15.33 8.36 30.91
N THR A 337 -15.51 8.92 29.72
CA THR A 337 -15.31 10.35 29.43
C THR A 337 -16.48 10.93 28.64
N PRO A 338 -16.62 12.25 28.52
CA PRO A 338 -17.57 12.84 27.58
C PRO A 338 -17.32 12.35 26.14
N GLY A 339 -18.38 12.09 25.39
CA GLY A 339 -18.34 11.80 23.95
C GLY A 339 -18.25 13.07 23.11
N GLU A 340 -18.18 12.92 21.79
CA GLU A 340 -18.21 14.05 20.85
C GLU A 340 -19.57 14.76 20.85
N GLU A 341 -20.65 13.98 20.99
CA GLU A 341 -22.00 14.48 21.22
C GLU A 341 -22.17 14.79 22.71
N ARG A 342 -22.68 16.00 23.02
CA ARG A 342 -22.75 16.53 24.41
C ARG A 342 -23.56 15.67 25.38
N ASP A 343 -24.49 14.87 24.87
CA ASP A 343 -25.39 14.00 25.62
C ASP A 343 -24.94 12.54 25.64
N LYS A 344 -23.75 12.24 25.11
CA LYS A 344 -23.18 10.89 25.11
C LYS A 344 -21.91 10.84 25.93
N ILE A 345 -21.66 9.68 26.52
CA ILE A 345 -20.37 9.29 27.05
C ILE A 345 -19.64 8.39 26.08
N LYS A 346 -18.32 8.41 26.18
CA LYS A 346 -17.41 7.44 25.59
C LYS A 346 -16.91 6.52 26.70
N VAL A 347 -16.96 5.22 26.47
CA VAL A 347 -16.47 4.19 27.38
C VAL A 347 -15.35 3.43 26.68
N LEU A 348 -14.22 3.32 27.34
CA LEU A 348 -13.08 2.51 26.95
C LEU A 348 -12.88 1.40 27.99
N LEU A 349 -12.94 0.15 27.55
CA LEU A 349 -12.62 -1.04 28.34
C LEU A 349 -11.27 -1.56 27.89
N ASP A 350 -10.22 -1.38 28.71
CA ASP A 350 -8.85 -1.82 28.42
C ASP A 350 -8.45 -2.97 29.36
N LEU A 351 -8.28 -4.16 28.80
CA LEU A 351 -7.97 -5.41 29.47
C LEU A 351 -6.51 -5.80 29.18
N LYS A 352 -5.75 -6.06 30.24
CA LYS A 352 -4.33 -6.45 30.17
C LYS A 352 -4.08 -7.77 30.88
#